data_AF-A0A0S8FDD1-F1
#
_entry.id   AF-A0A0S8FDD1-F1
#
_cell.length_a   1.000
_cell.length_b   1.000
_cell.length_c   1.000
_cell.angle_alpha   90.00
_cell.angle_beta   90.00
_cell.angle_gamma   90.00
#
_symmetry.space_group_name_H-M   'P 1'
#
loop_
_entity.id
_entity.type
_entity.pdbx_description
1 polymer ?
#
loop_
_entity_poly.entity_id
_entity_poly.type
_entity_poly.pdbx_seq_one_letter_code
_entity_poly.pdbx_strand_id
1 'polypeptide(L)'
;LAGQAATRPFLEDSRPALGVHEPWHAVMLEVGRALLLVAFVLPVIKMIRGGRLETALTTACLLCVLGGVAGLIMPDPFLPDRARLTFLVERGLANLLYGLLVGYLFSRSPGEAR
;
A
#
# COMPACT_ATOMS: atom_id res chain seq x y z
N LEU A 1 12.12 3.14 -11.75
CA LEU A 1 12.92 2.62 -12.90
C LEU A 1 14.31 2.09 -12.48
N ALA A 2 14.99 2.70 -11.51
CA ALA A 2 16.30 2.21 -11.01
C ALA A 2 16.23 0.85 -10.28
N GLY A 3 15.15 0.55 -9.55
CA GLY A 3 14.97 -0.74 -8.85
C GLY A 3 14.63 -1.93 -9.77
N GLN A 4 14.00 -1.69 -10.92
CA GLN A 4 13.67 -2.74 -11.90
C GLN A 4 14.90 -3.24 -12.66
N ALA A 5 15.90 -2.39 -12.88
CA ALA A 5 17.13 -2.79 -13.57
C ALA A 5 17.98 -3.79 -12.75
N ALA A 6 17.93 -3.69 -11.42
CA ALA A 6 18.67 -4.58 -10.52
C ALA A 6 17.97 -5.92 -10.25
N THR A 7 16.65 -6.00 -10.45
CA THR A 7 15.82 -7.18 -10.11
C THR A 7 15.52 -8.08 -11.30
N ARG A 8 15.58 -7.57 -12.53
CA ARG A 8 15.39 -8.38 -13.76
C ARG A 8 16.29 -9.63 -13.85
N PRO A 9 17.62 -9.53 -13.64
CA PRO A 9 18.46 -10.73 -13.73
C PRO A 9 18.13 -11.77 -12.64
N PHE A 10 17.72 -11.33 -11.45
CA PHE A 10 17.32 -12.22 -10.36
C PHE A 10 15.97 -12.91 -10.60
N LEU A 11 15.01 -12.19 -11.20
CA LEU A 11 13.70 -12.72 -11.56
C LEU A 11 13.80 -13.79 -12.65
N GLU A 12 14.74 -13.65 -13.58
CA GLU A 12 14.98 -14.66 -14.62
C GLU A 12 15.55 -15.96 -14.03
N ASP A 13 16.41 -15.87 -13.02
CA ASP A 13 17.01 -17.02 -12.31
C ASP A 13 16.03 -17.73 -11.36
N SER A 14 15.10 -16.97 -10.75
CA SER A 14 14.14 -17.49 -9.76
C SER A 14 12.79 -17.91 -10.36
N ARG A 15 12.48 -17.51 -11.60
CA ARG A 15 11.29 -17.92 -12.36
C ARG A 15 11.04 -19.45 -12.39
N PRO A 16 12.06 -20.30 -12.62
CA PRO A 16 11.83 -21.75 -12.63
C PRO A 16 11.48 -22.31 -11.24
N ALA A 17 11.91 -21.67 -10.15
CA ALA A 17 11.61 -22.08 -8.78
C ALA A 17 10.24 -21.58 -8.28
N LEU A 18 9.77 -20.42 -8.78
CA LEU A 18 8.52 -19.81 -8.33
C LEU A 18 7.26 -20.44 -8.93
N GLY A 19 7.39 -21.33 -9.94
CA GLY A 19 6.26 -21.99 -10.59
C GLY A 19 5.16 -20.99 -10.94
N VAL A 20 5.50 -19.93 -11.70
CA VAL A 20 4.66 -18.74 -11.89
C VAL A 20 3.23 -19.13 -12.27
N HIS A 21 2.35 -19.17 -11.29
CA HIS A 21 0.93 -19.43 -11.48
C HIS A 21 0.27 -18.19 -12.11
N GLU A 22 -0.72 -18.43 -12.95
CA GLU A 22 -1.49 -17.45 -13.74
C GLU A 22 -1.57 -16.03 -13.12
N PRO A 23 -1.21 -14.96 -13.86
CA PRO A 23 -1.09 -13.58 -13.35
C PRO A 23 -2.37 -13.06 -12.68
N TRP A 24 -3.51 -13.66 -12.98
CA TRP A 24 -4.81 -13.34 -12.39
C TRP A 24 -4.86 -13.51 -10.86
N HIS A 25 -4.21 -14.53 -10.30
CA HIS A 25 -4.25 -14.77 -8.84
C HIS A 25 -3.56 -13.65 -8.06
N ALA A 26 -2.44 -13.15 -8.59
CA ALA A 26 -1.71 -12.04 -8.00
C ALA A 26 -2.55 -10.76 -8.00
N VAL A 27 -3.23 -10.48 -9.12
CA VAL A 27 -4.15 -9.33 -9.24
C VAL A 27 -5.31 -9.45 -8.26
N MET A 28 -5.97 -10.62 -8.19
CA MET A 28 -7.07 -10.85 -7.25
C MET A 28 -6.65 -10.64 -5.80
N LEU A 29 -5.45 -11.11 -5.44
CA LEU A 29 -4.90 -10.94 -4.09
C LEU A 29 -4.59 -9.47 -3.78
N GLU A 30 -4.03 -8.73 -4.73
CA GLU A 30 -3.76 -7.30 -4.56
C GLU A 30 -5.05 -6.47 -4.44
N VAL A 31 -6.06 -6.79 -5.25
CA VAL A 31 -7.39 -6.14 -5.18
C VAL A 31 -8.09 -6.48 -3.87
N GLY A 32 -8.13 -7.76 -3.48
CA GLY A 32 -8.72 -8.20 -2.22
C GLY A 32 -8.05 -7.54 -1.02
N ARG A 33 -6.72 -7.45 -1.03
CA ARG A 33 -5.93 -6.74 -0.02
C ARG A 33 -6.29 -5.25 0.03
N ALA A 34 -6.39 -4.59 -1.12
CA ALA A 34 -6.77 -3.18 -1.19
C ALA A 34 -8.17 -2.93 -0.61
N LEU A 35 -9.15 -3.79 -0.96
CA LEU A 35 -10.50 -3.72 -0.42
C LEU A 35 -10.55 -3.94 1.09
N LEU A 36 -9.80 -4.92 1.61
CA LEU A 36 -9.68 -5.17 3.06
C LEU A 36 -9.11 -3.96 3.80
N LEU A 37 -8.05 -3.33 3.27
CA LEU A 37 -7.46 -2.12 3.85
C LEU A 37 -8.45 -0.94 3.82
N VAL A 38 -9.18 -0.74 2.72
CA VAL A 38 -10.22 0.29 2.64
C VAL A 38 -11.34 0.01 3.64
N ALA A 39 -11.81 -1.23 3.74
CA ALA A 39 -12.83 -1.63 4.70
C ALA A 39 -12.39 -1.43 6.16
N PHE A 40 -11.11 -1.64 6.46
CA PHE A 40 -10.54 -1.38 7.78
C PHE A 40 -10.39 0.11 8.09
N VAL A 41 -10.06 0.93 7.09
CA VAL A 41 -9.82 2.36 7.27
C VAL A 41 -11.11 3.18 7.26
N LEU A 42 -12.16 2.73 6.56
CA LEU A 42 -13.48 3.37 6.55
C LEU A 42 -14.09 3.65 7.94
N PRO A 43 -14.12 2.68 8.89
CA PRO A 43 -14.64 2.95 10.24
C PRO A 43 -13.75 3.95 10.99
N VAL A 44 -12.43 3.91 10.80
CA VAL A 44 -11.52 4.88 11.41
C VAL A 44 -11.82 6.30 10.92
N ILE A 45 -12.04 6.48 9.61
CA ILE A 45 -12.48 7.76 9.03
C ILE A 45 -13.80 8.22 9.67
N LYS A 46 -14.76 7.31 9.86
CA LYS A 46 -16.06 7.65 10.47
C LYS A 46 -15.98 7.98 11.96
N MET A 47 -14.96 7.49 12.67
CA MET A 47 -14.72 7.81 14.08
C MET A 47 -14.03 9.17 14.25
N ILE A 48 -13.36 9.68 13.21
CA ILE A 48 -12.71 10.99 13.23
C ILE A 48 -13.78 12.08 13.05
N ARG A 49 -13.98 12.88 14.11
CA ARG A 49 -14.77 14.12 14.08
C ARG A 49 -13.98 15.35 13.59
N GLY A 50 -12.73 15.14 13.19
CA GLY A 50 -11.79 16.19 12.75
C GLY A 50 -12.05 16.73 11.35
N GLY A 51 -11.27 17.74 10.97
CA GLY A 51 -11.34 18.37 9.65
C GLY A 51 -10.94 17.44 8.51
N ARG A 52 -11.19 17.87 7.27
CA ARG A 52 -10.84 17.11 6.05
C ARG A 52 -9.37 16.71 5.99
N LEU A 53 -8.48 17.60 6.42
CA LEU A 53 -7.04 17.36 6.43
C LEU A 53 -6.61 16.37 7.51
N GLU A 54 -7.20 16.41 8.71
CA GLU A 54 -6.91 15.45 9.77
C GLU A 54 -7.31 14.03 9.34
N THR A 55 -8.50 13.91 8.75
CA THR A 55 -8.99 12.64 8.21
C THR A 55 -8.07 12.11 7.11
N ALA A 56 -7.64 12.97 6.18
CA ALA A 56 -6.72 12.62 5.10
C ALA A 56 -5.34 12.16 5.62
N LEU A 57 -4.76 12.88 6.59
CA LEU A 57 -3.46 12.55 7.17
C LEU A 57 -3.50 11.24 7.98
N THR A 58 -4.54 11.02 8.79
CA THR A 58 -4.68 9.77 9.54
C THR A 58 -4.83 8.57 8.60
N THR A 59 -5.64 8.71 7.55
CA THR A 59 -5.83 7.68 6.52
C THR A 59 -4.53 7.39 5.76
N ALA A 60 -3.79 8.44 5.39
CA ALA A 60 -2.49 8.34 4.73
C ALA A 60 -1.46 7.57 5.58
N CYS A 61 -1.35 7.91 6.88
CA CYS A 61 -0.45 7.20 7.80
C CYS A 61 -0.86 5.73 7.99
N LEU A 62 -2.15 5.45 8.19
CA LEU A 62 -2.66 4.09 8.36
C LEU A 62 -2.34 3.21 7.16
N LEU A 63 -2.64 3.70 5.94
CA LEU A 63 -2.38 2.93 4.73
C LEU A 63 -0.89 2.79 4.43
N CYS A 64 -0.08 3.83 4.69
CA CYS A 64 1.37 3.77 4.55
C CYS A 64 1.97 2.65 5.43
N VAL A 65 1.61 2.63 6.72
CA VAL A 65 2.14 1.64 7.67
C VAL A 65 1.59 0.25 7.39
N LEU A 66 0.27 0.09 7.34
CA LEU A 66 -0.37 -1.23 7.25
C LEU A 66 -0.23 -1.87 5.87
N GLY A 67 -0.33 -1.09 4.80
CA GLY A 67 -0.33 -1.62 3.44
C GLY A 67 0.96 -1.40 2.64
N GLY A 68 1.83 -0.49 3.09
CA GLY A 68 3.12 -0.22 2.44
C GLY A 68 4.30 -0.87 3.17
N VAL A 69 4.44 -0.59 4.46
CA VAL A 69 5.66 -0.91 5.23
C VAL A 69 5.58 -2.29 5.91
N ALA A 70 4.44 -2.67 6.49
CA ALA A 70 4.32 -3.85 7.36
C ALA A 70 4.74 -5.17 6.67
N GLY A 71 4.39 -5.36 5.40
CA GLY A 71 4.72 -6.59 4.66
C GLY A 71 6.19 -6.68 4.21
N LEU A 72 6.94 -5.57 4.20
CA LEU A 72 8.34 -5.51 3.77
C LEU A 72 9.32 -5.33 4.92
N ILE A 73 8.84 -5.24 6.16
CA ILE A 73 9.67 -5.27 7.37
C ILE A 73 10.26 -6.66 7.59
N MET A 74 9.52 -7.72 7.24
CA MET A 74 10.00 -9.08 7.41
C MET A 74 11.17 -9.34 6.45
N PRO A 75 12.33 -9.81 6.94
CA PRO A 75 13.45 -10.13 6.07
C PRO A 75 13.07 -11.35 5.22
N ASP A 76 12.99 -11.12 3.91
CA ASP A 76 12.71 -12.17 2.94
C ASP A 76 14.03 -12.73 2.39
N PRO A 77 14.28 -14.05 2.51
CA PRO A 77 15.52 -14.68 2.02
C PRO A 77 15.69 -14.61 0.50
N PHE A 78 14.62 -14.31 -0.25
CA PHE A 78 14.62 -14.16 -1.71
C PHE A 78 14.69 -12.70 -2.15
N LEU A 79 14.67 -11.71 -1.24
CA LEU A 79 14.70 -10.30 -1.60
C LEU A 79 15.97 -9.61 -1.05
N PRO A 80 16.92 -9.20 -1.90
CA PRO A 80 18.13 -8.50 -1.47
C PRO A 80 17.79 -7.26 -0.62
N ASP A 81 18.49 -7.04 0.49
CA ASP A 81 18.15 -5.98 1.46
C ASP A 81 18.00 -4.59 0.80
N ARG A 82 18.82 -4.27 -0.19
CA ARG A 82 18.74 -3.00 -0.94
C ARG A 82 17.46 -2.89 -1.78
N ALA A 83 17.06 -3.98 -2.42
CA ALA A 83 15.79 -4.03 -3.15
C ALA A 83 14.61 -3.94 -2.19
N ARG A 84 14.65 -4.64 -1.04
CA ARG A 84 13.62 -4.57 0.00
C ARG A 84 13.38 -3.14 0.48
N LEU A 85 14.45 -2.40 0.82
CA LEU A 85 14.34 -1.01 1.25
C LEU A 85 13.79 -0.09 0.15
N THR A 86 14.17 -0.33 -1.11
CA THR A 86 13.65 0.45 -2.24
C THR A 86 12.15 0.22 -2.42
N PHE A 87 11.71 -1.05 -2.40
CA PHE A 87 10.29 -1.39 -2.49
C PHE A 87 9.51 -0.92 -1.26
N LEU A 88 10.13 -0.88 -0.07
CA LEU A 88 9.51 -0.34 1.14
C LEU A 88 9.20 1.15 0.98
N VAL A 89 10.14 1.92 0.43
CA VAL A 89 9.93 3.34 0.14
C VAL A 89 8.90 3.54 -0.97
N GLU A 90 9.03 2.82 -2.09
CA GLU A 90 8.10 2.92 -3.22
C GLU A 90 6.66 2.56 -2.79
N ARG A 91 6.48 1.43 -2.09
CA ARG A 91 5.17 0.94 -1.67
C ARG A 91 4.60 1.75 -0.51
N GLY A 92 5.45 2.22 0.41
CA GLY A 92 5.07 3.15 1.47
C GLY A 92 4.52 4.47 0.92
N LEU A 93 5.25 5.11 -0.01
CA LEU A 93 4.82 6.37 -0.62
C LEU A 93 3.53 6.21 -1.45
N ALA A 94 3.42 5.14 -2.23
CA ALA A 94 2.21 4.87 -3.01
C ALA A 94 0.97 4.73 -2.10
N ASN A 95 1.09 3.99 -0.99
CA ASN A 95 0.00 3.82 -0.05
C ASN A 95 -0.29 5.08 0.77
N LEU A 96 0.72 5.91 1.04
CA LEU A 96 0.55 7.21 1.69
C LEU A 96 -0.29 8.15 0.82
N LEU A 97 0.04 8.26 -0.48
CA LEU A 97 -0.72 9.06 -1.44
C LEU A 97 -2.15 8.51 -1.60
N TYR A 98 -2.30 7.19 -1.67
CA TYR A 98 -3.61 6.56 -1.75
C TYR A 98 -4.48 6.87 -0.52
N GLY A 99 -3.92 6.77 0.69
CA GLY A 99 -4.65 7.10 1.91
C GLY A 99 -4.96 8.59 2.03
N LEU A 100 -4.08 9.46 1.55
CA LEU A 100 -4.38 10.89 1.48
C LEU A 100 -5.58 11.15 0.57
N LEU A 101 -5.62 10.51 -0.60
CA LEU A 101 -6.70 10.65 -1.58
C LEU A 101 -8.03 10.09 -1.05
N VAL A 102 -8.01 8.90 -0.45
CA VAL A 102 -9.19 8.26 0.14
C VAL A 102 -9.72 9.11 1.31
N GLY A 103 -8.86 9.51 2.24
CA GLY A 103 -9.29 10.31 3.38
C GLY A 103 -9.78 11.70 2.98
N TYR A 104 -9.20 12.31 1.94
CA TYR A 104 -9.71 13.56 1.38
C TYR A 104 -11.09 13.38 0.71
N LEU A 105 -11.26 12.35 -0.13
CA LEU A 105 -12.51 12.09 -0.86
C LEU A 105 -13.67 11.73 0.08
N PHE A 106 -13.41 10.92 1.10
CA PHE A 106 -14.43 10.49 2.08
C PHE A 106 -14.60 11.44 3.26
N SER A 107 -13.78 12.48 3.37
CA SER A 107 -13.98 13.53 4.38
C SER A 107 -15.19 14.39 4.05
N ARG A 108 -16.11 14.53 5.00
CA ARG A 108 -17.29 15.41 4.87
C ARG A 108 -16.85 16.84 4.59
N SER A 109 -17.55 17.49 3.65
CA SER A 109 -17.37 18.92 3.41
C SER A 109 -17.81 19.69 4.65
N PRO A 110 -17.03 20.67 5.14
CA PRO A 110 -17.46 21.58 6.21
C PRO A 110 -18.74 22.38 5.87
N GLY A 111 -19.22 22.34 4.62
CA GLY A 111 -20.38 23.09 4.15
C GLY A 111 -21.75 22.41 4.26
N GLU A 112 -21.85 21.13 4.63
CA GLU A 112 -23.12 20.40 4.75
C GLU A 112 -23.72 20.41 6.17
N ALA A 113 -23.05 21.06 7.12
CA ALA A 113 -23.58 21.32 8.46
C ALA A 113 -23.98 22.81 8.54
N ARG A 114 -25.08 23.17 7.87
CA ARG A 114 -25.84 24.39 8.14
C ARG A 114 -27.22 24.00 8.61
#